data_AF-A0A6B9V9R2-F1
#
_entry.id   AF-A0A6B9V9R2-F1
#
_cell.length_a   1.000
_cell.length_b   1.000
_cell.length_c   1.000
_cell.angle_alpha   90.00
_cell.angle_beta   90.00
_cell.angle_gamma   90.00
#
_symmetry.space_group_name_H-M   'P 1'
#
loop_
_entity.id
_entity.type
_entity.pdbx_description
1 polymer ?
#
loop_
_entity_poly.entity_id
_entity_poly.type
_entity_poly.pdbx_seq_one_letter_code
_entity_poly.pdbx_strand_id
1 'polypeptide(L)'
;MVFGRRPKWNAQLCGCGGSCKTCFITCCLPCVTFGQIAEIVDEGKSSCCAQGCVYGLLMTVSCHWLYSCIYREKLRKKFDLPAEPCCDCCIHFCCDPCALCQEHQELKERGYDPSKGWGATRPPIIQSMFK
;
A
#
# COMPACT_ATOMS: atom_id res chain seq x y z
N MET A 1 30.01 1.45 -13.77
CA MET A 1 28.72 0.73 -13.75
C MET A 1 28.01 1.08 -12.47
N VAL A 2 26.90 1.82 -12.54
CA VAL A 2 26.04 2.04 -11.38
C VAL A 2 25.32 0.73 -11.13
N PHE A 3 25.57 0.08 -9.99
CA PHE A 3 24.70 -0.99 -9.51
C PHE A 3 23.34 -0.37 -9.17
N GLY A 4 22.51 -0.19 -10.19
CA GLY A 4 21.09 0.05 -10.00
C GLY A 4 20.52 -1.21 -9.35
N ARG A 5 20.28 -1.17 -8.04
CA ARG A 5 19.45 -2.22 -7.41
C ARG A 5 18.13 -2.20 -8.17
N ARG A 6 17.74 -3.34 -8.75
CA ARG A 6 16.39 -3.49 -9.29
C ARG A 6 15.41 -3.13 -8.17
N PRO A 7 14.34 -2.37 -8.46
CA PRO A 7 13.32 -2.12 -7.46
C PRO A 7 12.82 -3.46 -6.95
N LYS A 8 12.72 -3.61 -5.64
CA LYS A 8 12.24 -4.81 -4.98
C LYS A 8 11.31 -4.40 -3.86
N TRP A 9 10.39 -5.28 -3.51
CA TRP A 9 9.62 -5.14 -2.28
C TRP A 9 10.58 -5.15 -1.10
N ASN A 10 10.43 -4.15 -0.24
CA ASN A 10 11.12 -4.09 1.04
C ASN A 10 10.25 -4.77 2.12
N ALA A 11 8.92 -4.67 2.00
CA ALA A 11 7.95 -5.33 2.86
C ALA A 11 7.65 -6.77 2.42
N GLN A 12 7.44 -7.68 3.38
CA GLN A 12 7.11 -9.09 3.13
C GLN A 12 5.60 -9.38 3.25
N LEU A 13 5.07 -10.24 2.36
CA LEU A 13 3.67 -10.69 2.32
C LEU A 13 3.15 -11.41 3.58
N CYS A 14 3.94 -12.32 4.15
CA CYS A 14 3.56 -13.17 5.29
C CYS A 14 4.48 -12.98 6.51
N GLY A 15 5.23 -11.88 6.53
CA GLY A 15 5.98 -11.48 7.71
C GLY A 15 5.04 -10.77 8.67
N CYS A 16 4.64 -11.42 9.75
CA CYS A 16 4.06 -10.75 10.93
C CYS A 16 5.14 -9.90 11.65
N GLY A 17 5.94 -9.15 10.90
CA GLY A 17 7.11 -8.36 11.30
C GLY A 17 6.89 -6.84 11.16
N GLY A 18 5.71 -6.40 10.71
CA GLY A 18 5.21 -5.05 10.93
C GLY A 18 4.27 -5.04 12.14
N SER A 19 4.37 -4.00 12.99
CA SER A 19 3.67 -3.85 14.27
C SER A 19 2.33 -4.59 14.33
N CYS A 20 2.14 -5.53 15.27
CA CYS A 20 0.89 -6.30 15.45
C CYS A 20 -0.39 -5.45 15.42
N LYS A 21 -0.28 -4.16 15.74
CA LYS A 21 -1.33 -3.14 15.63
C LYS A 21 -1.85 -2.92 14.20
N THR A 22 -0.99 -2.93 13.18
CA THR A 22 -1.40 -2.80 11.77
C THR A 22 -2.12 -4.07 11.32
N CYS A 23 -1.62 -5.25 11.67
CA CYS A 23 -2.30 -6.52 11.40
C CYS A 23 -3.69 -6.55 12.08
N PHE A 24 -3.80 -6.08 13.33
CA PHE A 24 -5.06 -6.00 14.06
C PHE A 24 -6.02 -4.95 13.49
N ILE A 25 -5.54 -3.74 13.17
CA ILE A 25 -6.37 -2.67 12.55
C ILE A 25 -6.81 -3.07 11.15
N THR A 26 -5.96 -3.68 10.32
CA THR A 26 -6.35 -4.14 8.99
C THR A 26 -7.31 -5.34 9.08
N CYS A 27 -7.18 -6.18 10.11
CA CYS A 27 -8.13 -7.27 10.35
C CYS A 27 -9.49 -6.75 10.88
N CYS A 28 -9.52 -5.65 11.63
CA CYS A 28 -10.77 -5.07 12.19
C CYS A 28 -11.41 -3.98 11.30
N LEU A 29 -10.61 -3.24 10.54
CA LEU A 29 -10.95 -2.04 9.76
C LEU A 29 -10.10 -1.94 8.46
N PRO A 30 -10.20 -2.92 7.55
CA PRO A 30 -9.40 -2.94 6.31
C PRO A 30 -9.67 -1.72 5.42
N CYS A 31 -10.87 -1.15 5.48
CA CYS A 31 -11.26 0.05 4.73
C CYS A 31 -10.42 1.29 5.09
N VAL A 32 -9.99 1.43 6.35
CA VAL A 32 -9.16 2.56 6.79
C VAL A 32 -7.74 2.40 6.27
N THR A 33 -7.17 1.19 6.41
CA THR A 33 -5.82 0.89 5.89
C THR A 33 -5.78 1.07 4.37
N PHE A 34 -6.78 0.55 3.65
CA PHE A 34 -6.89 0.75 2.22
C PHE A 34 -7.01 2.22 1.83
N GLY A 35 -7.86 2.99 2.52
CA GLY A 35 -8.03 4.43 2.26
C GLY A 35 -6.71 5.21 2.42
N GLN A 36 -5.93 4.89 3.46
CA GLN A 36 -4.62 5.49 3.69
C GLN A 36 -3.63 5.17 2.57
N ILE A 37 -3.56 3.91 2.13
CA ILE A 37 -2.73 3.49 1.00
C ILE A 37 -3.17 4.23 -0.28
N ALA A 38 -4.47 4.22 -0.56
CA ALA A 38 -5.05 4.80 -1.76
C ALA A 38 -4.77 6.31 -1.87
N GLU A 39 -4.86 7.06 -0.77
CA GLU A 39 -4.54 8.48 -0.75
C GLU A 39 -3.07 8.75 -1.10
N ILE A 40 -2.14 7.95 -0.57
CA ILE A 40 -0.71 8.09 -0.89
C ILE A 40 -0.42 7.67 -2.33
N VAL A 41 -1.04 6.59 -2.80
CA VAL A 41 -0.89 6.10 -4.18
C VAL A 41 -1.42 7.12 -5.18
N ASP A 42 -2.60 7.69 -4.94
CA ASP A 42 -3.24 8.71 -5.78
C ASP A 42 -2.66 10.12 -5.58
N GLU A 43 -1.63 10.29 -4.75
CA GLU A 43 -0.96 11.58 -4.54
C GLU A 43 -1.91 12.66 -4.00
N GLY A 44 -2.85 12.26 -3.15
CA GLY A 44 -3.85 13.15 -2.56
C GLY A 44 -4.96 13.60 -3.52
N LYS A 45 -5.02 13.08 -4.76
CA LYS A 45 -6.15 13.34 -5.69
C LYS A 45 -7.47 12.77 -5.17
N SER A 46 -7.38 11.69 -4.39
CA SER A 46 -8.48 11.05 -3.70
C SER A 46 -8.26 11.13 -2.20
N SER A 47 -9.29 11.43 -1.41
CA SER A 47 -9.18 11.41 0.05
C SER A 47 -9.25 9.98 0.61
N CYS A 48 -8.55 9.73 1.72
CA CYS A 48 -8.62 8.45 2.44
C CYS A 48 -10.06 8.04 2.75
N CYS A 49 -10.90 8.97 3.20
CA CYS A 49 -12.30 8.68 3.53
C CYS A 49 -13.10 8.25 2.29
N ALA A 50 -12.95 8.93 1.15
CA ALA A 50 -13.69 8.56 -0.06
C ALA A 50 -13.29 7.16 -0.54
N GLN A 51 -12.00 6.88 -0.59
CA GLN A 51 -11.45 5.59 -1.03
C GLN A 51 -11.81 4.47 -0.06
N GLY A 52 -11.73 4.73 1.25
CA GLY A 52 -12.15 3.79 2.29
C GLY A 52 -13.66 3.50 2.26
N CYS A 53 -14.51 4.50 1.98
CA CYS A 53 -15.95 4.30 1.81
C CYS A 53 -16.27 3.43 0.59
N VAL A 54 -15.64 3.69 -0.57
CA VAL A 54 -15.82 2.85 -1.77
C VAL A 54 -15.40 1.42 -1.47
N TYR A 55 -14.26 1.24 -0.81
CA TYR A 55 -13.78 -0.07 -0.39
C TYR A 55 -14.77 -0.79 0.56
N GLY A 56 -15.28 -0.07 1.56
CA GLY A 56 -16.27 -0.59 2.51
C GLY A 56 -17.59 -1.00 1.82
N LEU A 57 -18.06 -0.21 0.85
CA LEU A 57 -19.22 -0.57 0.03
C LEU A 57 -18.95 -1.84 -0.79
N LEU A 58 -17.76 -1.95 -1.39
CA LEU A 58 -17.36 -3.15 -2.14
C LEU A 58 -17.18 -4.38 -1.26
N MET A 59 -16.91 -4.22 0.04
CA MET A 59 -16.92 -5.34 1.00
C MET A 59 -18.33 -5.92 1.15
N THR A 60 -19.39 -5.10 1.12
CA THR A 60 -20.78 -5.60 1.27
C THR A 60 -21.21 -6.55 0.15
N VAL A 61 -20.59 -6.40 -1.03
CA VAL A 61 -20.81 -7.26 -2.21
C VAL A 61 -19.66 -8.25 -2.45
N SER A 62 -18.72 -8.38 -1.50
CA SER A 62 -17.55 -9.28 -1.58
C SER A 62 -16.61 -9.04 -2.79
N CYS A 63 -16.65 -7.87 -3.41
CA CYS A 63 -15.81 -7.50 -4.56
C CYS A 63 -14.64 -6.57 -4.23
N HIS A 64 -14.43 -6.26 -2.93
CA HIS A 64 -13.34 -5.40 -2.45
C HIS A 64 -11.94 -5.80 -2.94
N TRP A 65 -11.65 -7.11 -3.03
CA TRP A 65 -10.36 -7.62 -3.49
C TRP A 65 -9.97 -7.12 -4.89
N LEU A 66 -10.92 -6.99 -5.83
CA LEU A 66 -10.65 -6.43 -7.16
C LEU A 66 -10.15 -4.99 -7.08
N TYR A 67 -10.72 -4.22 -6.16
CA TYR A 67 -10.34 -2.83 -5.94
C TYR A 67 -8.96 -2.73 -5.29
N SER A 68 -8.68 -3.59 -4.31
CA SER A 68 -7.33 -3.74 -3.73
C SER A 68 -6.28 -4.02 -4.82
N CYS A 69 -6.59 -4.94 -5.74
CA CYS A 69 -5.66 -5.34 -6.81
C CYS A 69 -5.28 -4.19 -7.74
N ILE A 70 -6.27 -3.37 -8.12
CA ILE A 70 -6.03 -2.19 -8.97
C ILE A 70 -5.07 -1.21 -8.27
N TYR A 71 -5.26 -0.98 -6.96
CA TYR A 71 -4.40 -0.08 -6.19
C TYR A 71 -3.02 -0.66 -5.95
N ARG A 72 -2.89 -1.97 -5.76
CA ARG A 72 -1.60 -2.66 -5.74
C ARG A 72 -0.86 -2.47 -7.07
N GLU A 73 -1.54 -2.62 -8.20
CA GLU A 73 -0.95 -2.38 -9.51
C GLU A 73 -0.49 -0.92 -9.68
N LYS A 74 -1.29 0.05 -9.24
CA LYS A 74 -0.90 1.47 -9.21
C LYS A 74 0.34 1.69 -8.34
N LEU A 75 0.40 1.10 -7.15
CA LEU A 75 1.55 1.15 -6.24
C LEU A 75 2.80 0.58 -6.92
N ARG A 76 2.67 -0.58 -7.57
CA ARG A 76 3.78 -1.22 -8.30
C ARG A 76 4.28 -0.34 -9.44
N LYS A 77 3.37 0.20 -10.25
CA LYS A 77 3.69 1.14 -11.34
C LYS A 77 4.38 2.40 -10.83
N LYS A 78 3.95 2.94 -9.68
CA LYS A 78 4.54 4.14 -9.07
C LYS A 78 5.99 3.93 -8.63
N PHE A 79 6.32 2.73 -8.16
CA PHE A 79 7.62 2.41 -7.58
C PHE A 79 8.47 1.43 -8.42
N ASP A 80 8.04 1.14 -9.65
CA ASP A 80 8.63 0.18 -10.58
C ASP A 80 8.85 -1.22 -9.96
N LEU A 81 7.94 -1.65 -9.09
CA LEU A 81 8.06 -2.90 -8.34
C LEU A 81 7.73 -4.14 -9.20
N PRO A 82 8.50 -5.23 -9.04
CA PRO A 82 8.23 -6.48 -9.75
C PRO A 82 6.89 -7.07 -9.29
N ALA A 83 6.19 -7.74 -10.21
CA ALA A 83 5.08 -8.60 -9.84
C ALA A 83 5.57 -9.73 -8.93
N GLU A 84 4.80 -10.09 -7.93
CA GLU A 84 5.09 -11.24 -7.08
C GLU A 84 4.72 -12.55 -7.80
N PRO A 85 5.28 -13.71 -7.38
CA PRO A 85 5.10 -14.99 -8.09
C PRO A 85 3.65 -15.51 -8.10
N CYS A 86 2.81 -15.09 -7.16
CA CYS A 86 1.36 -15.29 -7.22
C CYS A 86 0.72 -14.07 -7.87
N CYS A 87 -0.26 -14.29 -8.75
CA CYS A 87 -1.05 -13.21 -9.35
C CYS A 87 -1.54 -12.26 -8.25
N ASP A 88 -1.38 -10.94 -8.42
CA ASP A 88 -1.73 -9.92 -7.41
C ASP A 88 -3.15 -10.15 -6.83
N CYS A 89 -4.08 -10.62 -7.67
CA CYS A 89 -5.44 -10.99 -7.30
C CYS A 89 -5.57 -12.20 -6.36
N CYS A 90 -4.70 -13.20 -6.48
CA CYS A 90 -4.73 -14.39 -5.63
C CYS A 90 -4.35 -14.04 -4.19
N ILE A 91 -3.49 -13.04 -3.99
CA ILE A 91 -3.04 -12.66 -2.64
C ILE A 91 -4.15 -11.91 -1.90
N HIS A 92 -4.84 -10.97 -2.55
CA HIS A 92 -6.00 -10.31 -1.95
C HIS A 92 -7.17 -11.28 -1.75
N PHE A 93 -7.35 -12.26 -2.64
CA PHE A 93 -8.36 -13.29 -2.45
C PHE A 93 -8.06 -14.23 -1.26
N CYS A 94 -6.80 -14.63 -1.07
CA CYS A 94 -6.39 -15.57 -0.01
C CYS A 94 -6.11 -14.91 1.36
N CYS A 95 -5.54 -13.70 1.37
CA CYS A 95 -5.32 -12.90 2.58
C CYS A 95 -5.25 -11.39 2.25
N ASP A 96 -6.40 -10.75 2.01
CA ASP A 96 -6.47 -9.30 1.80
C ASP A 96 -5.77 -8.47 2.91
N PRO A 97 -5.93 -8.79 4.21
CA PRO A 97 -5.26 -8.02 5.26
C PRO A 97 -3.73 -8.09 5.19
N CYS A 98 -3.18 -9.22 4.79
CA CYS A 98 -1.73 -9.40 4.63
C CYS A 98 -1.20 -8.51 3.49
N ALA A 99 -1.93 -8.47 2.37
CA ALA A 99 -1.57 -7.66 1.22
C ALA A 99 -1.61 -6.16 1.57
N LEU A 100 -2.67 -5.70 2.24
CA LEU A 100 -2.79 -4.32 2.70
C LEU A 100 -1.68 -3.95 3.71
N CYS A 101 -1.32 -4.87 4.62
CA CYS A 101 -0.20 -4.64 5.54
C CYS A 101 1.13 -4.47 4.80
N GLN A 102 1.42 -5.31 3.81
CA GLN A 102 2.62 -5.21 2.99
C GLN A 102 2.66 -3.87 2.24
N GLU A 103 1.56 -3.46 1.61
CA GLU A 103 1.48 -2.19 0.87
C GLU A 103 1.66 -0.98 1.79
N HIS A 104 1.00 -0.98 2.95
CA HIS A 104 1.17 0.08 3.94
C HIS A 104 2.62 0.14 4.48
N GLN A 105 3.26 -1.01 4.67
CA GLN A 105 4.64 -1.08 5.14
C GLN A 105 5.64 -0.64 4.06
N GLU A 106 5.40 -1.00 2.80
CA GLU A 106 6.21 -0.57 1.66
C GLU A 106 6.20 0.97 1.54
N LEU A 107 5.04 1.60 1.75
CA LEU A 107 4.95 3.06 1.81
C LEU A 107 5.78 3.66 2.95
N LYS A 108 5.74 3.03 4.14
CA LYS A 108 6.57 3.43 5.29
C LYS A 108 8.06 3.35 5.02
N GLU A 109 8.51 2.25 4.44
CA GLU A 109 9.91 2.01 4.12
C GLU A 109 10.44 2.96 3.04
N ARG A 110 9.52 3.52 2.23
CA ARG A 110 9.81 4.56 1.23
C ARG A 110 9.69 5.99 1.76
N GLY A 111 9.44 6.16 3.05
CA GLY A 111 9.43 7.46 3.72
C GLY A 111 8.07 8.16 3.77
N TYR A 112 6.99 7.49 3.39
CA TYR A 112 5.63 8.00 3.59
C TYR A 112 5.09 7.51 4.94
N ASP A 113 4.19 8.26 5.58
CA ASP A 113 3.49 7.81 6.78
C ASP A 113 1.97 7.78 6.51
N PRO A 114 1.42 6.70 5.91
CA PRO A 114 0.06 6.68 5.38
C PRO A 114 -1.03 7.10 6.38
N SER A 115 -0.76 6.96 7.68
CA SER A 115 -1.67 7.40 8.75
C SER A 115 -1.84 8.93 8.86
N LYS A 116 -0.90 9.71 8.31
CA LYS A 116 -0.96 11.19 8.30
C LYS A 116 -1.49 11.78 6.99
N GLY A 117 -1.72 10.96 5.96
CA GLY A 117 -2.21 11.41 4.65
C GLY A 117 -1.13 12.05 3.77
N TRP A 118 -1.44 12.31 2.51
CA TRP A 118 -0.45 12.71 1.49
C TRP A 118 0.27 14.03 1.79
N GLY A 119 -0.47 15.05 2.22
CA GLY A 119 0.08 16.40 2.43
C GLY A 119 1.10 16.50 3.58
N ALA A 120 1.01 15.61 4.57
CA ALA A 120 1.86 15.63 5.77
C ALA A 120 3.01 14.61 5.72
N THR A 121 3.10 13.80 4.65
CA THR A 121 3.99 12.63 4.56
C THR A 121 5.02 12.74 3.46
N ARG A 122 5.02 13.83 2.69
CA ARG A 122 6.02 14.05 1.67
C ARG A 122 7.39 14.05 2.36
N PRO A 123 8.29 13.09 2.06
CA PRO A 123 9.65 13.21 2.53
C PRO A 123 10.20 14.54 1.98
N PRO A 124 10.96 15.33 2.77
CA PRO A 124 11.68 16.46 2.21
C PRO A 124 12.44 15.94 0.99
N ILE A 125 12.35 16.65 -0.14
CA ILE A 125 13.22 16.40 -1.29
C ILE A 125 14.63 16.73 -0.81
N ILE A 126 15.29 15.80 -0.13
CA ILE A 126 16.72 15.81 0.05
C ILE A 126 17.23 15.52 -1.35
N GLN A 127 17.57 16.62 -2.03
CA GLN A 127 18.07 16.62 -3.37
C GLN A 127 19.18 15.58 -3.52
N SER A 128 19.30 15.12 -4.74
CA SER A 128 20.53 14.74 -5.42
C SER A 128 21.67 15.79 -5.28
N MET A 129 22.03 16.23 -4.08
CA MET A 129 23.08 17.23 -3.80
C MET A 129 24.28 16.66 -3.04
N PHE A 130 24.60 15.39 -3.26
CA PHE A 130 25.97 14.90 -3.10
C PHE A 130 26.34 14.03 -4.30
N LYS A 131 26.69 14.69 -5.40
CA LYS A 131 27.61 14.12 -6.38
C LYS A 131 28.54 15.21 -6.86
#